data_AF-A0A5B0QGG6-F1
#
_entry.id   AF-A0A5B0QGG6-F1
#
_cell.length_a   1.000
_cell.length_b   1.000
_cell.length_c   1.000
_cell.angle_alpha   90.00
_cell.angle_beta   90.00
_cell.angle_gamma   90.00
#
_symmetry.space_group_name_H-M   'P 1'
#
loop_
_entity.id
_entity.type
_entity.pdbx_description
1 polymer ?
#
loop_
_entity_poly.entity_id
_entity_poly.type
_entity_poly.pdbx_seq_one_letter_code
_entity_poly.pdbx_strand_id
1 'polypeptide(L)'
;MTASYEYDESGQSNFFVFTFLLLILIPWTISSLSKLSSTTAKPPCPEWNSKDEQVKKAKQKASPISLSHVCLALGWALLAYVAYRASFVKASSGTYDPFTILGLNPGSDEKSIKRHFKRLSLKLSAQNFQLIHP
;
A
#
# COMPACT_ATOMS: atom_id res chain seq x y z
N MET A 1 20.19 -24.64 6.71
CA MET A 1 20.30 -23.55 5.72
C MET A 1 19.40 -22.43 6.22
N THR A 2 19.98 -21.37 6.77
CA THR A 2 19.20 -20.23 7.29
C THR A 2 18.80 -19.38 6.09
N ALA A 3 17.50 -19.20 5.85
CA ALA A 3 17.03 -18.34 4.78
C ALA A 3 17.47 -16.89 5.07
N SER A 4 18.27 -16.31 4.18
CA SER A 4 18.67 -14.90 4.25
C SER A 4 17.50 -14.03 3.78
N TYR A 5 17.16 -13.03 4.57
CA TYR A 5 16.09 -12.08 4.26
C TYR A 5 16.66 -10.96 3.38
N GLU A 6 16.21 -10.87 2.14
CA GLU A 6 16.53 -9.78 1.22
C GLU A 6 15.48 -8.68 1.38
N TYR A 7 15.91 -7.46 1.70
CA TYR A 7 15.01 -6.31 1.78
C TYR A 7 14.71 -5.75 0.38
N ASP A 8 13.52 -5.19 0.24
CA ASP A 8 13.08 -4.62 -1.03
C ASP A 8 13.67 -3.22 -1.26
N GLU A 9 14.73 -3.17 -2.06
CA GLU A 9 15.35 -1.91 -2.52
C GLU A 9 14.58 -1.24 -3.67
N SER A 10 13.61 -1.92 -4.28
CA SER A 10 12.85 -1.40 -5.43
C SER A 10 11.74 -0.43 -5.03
N GLY A 11 11.40 -0.36 -3.74
CA GLY A 11 10.41 0.55 -3.20
C GLY A 11 8.96 0.06 -3.33
N GLN A 12 8.75 -1.21 -3.67
CA GLN A 12 7.44 -1.87 -3.66
C GLN A 12 6.87 -1.97 -2.23
N SER A 13 7.73 -2.03 -1.22
CA SER A 13 7.35 -1.93 0.20
C SER A 13 6.55 -0.67 0.55
N ASN A 14 6.62 0.41 -0.24
CA ASN A 14 5.80 1.61 -0.04
C ASN A 14 4.29 1.33 -0.14
N PHE A 15 3.87 0.34 -0.95
CA PHE A 15 2.46 -0.04 -1.03
C PHE A 15 1.93 -0.65 0.27
N PHE A 16 2.78 -1.36 1.02
CA PHE A 16 2.42 -1.91 2.33
C PHE A 16 2.18 -0.78 3.34
N VAL A 17 3.05 0.22 3.37
CA VAL A 17 2.88 1.39 4.23
C VAL A 17 1.61 2.16 3.84
N PHE A 18 1.38 2.34 2.54
CA PHE A 18 0.19 3.02 2.02
C PHE A 18 -1.11 2.35 2.44
N THR A 19 -1.22 1.03 2.31
CA THR A 19 -2.43 0.28 2.73
C THR A 19 -2.62 0.31 4.25
N PHE A 20 -1.54 0.21 5.03
CA PHE A 20 -1.61 0.32 6.48
C PHE A 20 -2.08 1.71 6.93
N LEU A 21 -1.61 2.76 6.25
CA LEU A 21 -2.03 4.14 6.51
C LEU A 21 -3.51 4.33 6.19
N LEU A 22 -3.99 3.80 5.05
CA LEU A 22 -5.41 3.80 4.68
C LEU A 22 -6.27 3.07 5.72
N LEU A 23 -5.81 1.92 6.21
CA LEU A 23 -6.55 1.10 7.18
C LEU A 23 -6.86 1.88 8.47
N ILE A 24 -5.96 2.77 8.90
CA ILE A 24 -6.14 3.61 10.09
C ILE A 24 -6.90 4.89 9.75
N LEU A 25 -6.59 5.52 8.61
CA LEU A 25 -7.12 6.83 8.24
C LEU A 25 -8.62 6.77 7.86
N ILE A 26 -9.07 5.69 7.23
CA ILE A 26 -10.48 5.49 6.84
C ILE A 26 -11.42 5.44 8.06
N PRO A 27 -11.27 4.54 9.04
CA PRO A 27 -12.18 4.46 10.18
C PRO A 27 -12.15 5.72 11.04
N TRP A 28 -10.98 6.39 11.14
CA TRP A 28 -10.87 7.67 11.82
C TRP A 28 -11.64 8.77 11.06
N THR A 29 -11.49 8.85 9.74
CA THR A 29 -12.22 9.80 8.90
C THR A 29 -13.74 9.60 9.02
N ILE A 30 -14.21 8.35 8.95
CA ILE A 30 -15.64 8.01 9.11
C ILE A 30 -16.13 8.44 10.50
N SER A 31 -15.40 8.10 11.56
CA SER A 31 -15.77 8.48 12.93
C SER A 31 -15.83 9.99 13.12
N SER A 32 -14.93 10.73 12.49
CA SER A 32 -14.92 12.20 12.51
C SER A 32 -16.10 12.79 11.73
N LEU A 33 -16.44 12.21 10.57
CA LEU A 33 -17.52 12.70 9.71
C LEU A 33 -18.89 12.39 10.32
N SER A 34 -19.06 11.22 10.94
CA SER A 34 -20.29 10.86 11.66
C SER A 34 -20.58 11.79 12.85
N LYS A 35 -19.55 12.27 13.55
CA LYS A 35 -19.69 13.29 14.61
C LYS A 35 -20.12 14.65 14.06
N LEU A 36 -19.71 14.98 12.83
CA LEU A 36 -20.15 16.21 12.17
C LEU A 36 -21.63 16.09 11.75
N SER A 37 -22.05 14.91 11.29
CA SER A 37 -23.42 14.63 10.88
C SER A 37 -24.42 14.49 12.04
N SER A 38 -23.98 14.17 13.26
CA SER A 38 -24.89 14.04 14.42
C SER A 38 -25.33 15.39 15.00
N THR A 39 -24.84 16.50 14.46
CA THR A 39 -25.41 17.82 14.72
C THR A 39 -26.63 18.01 13.83
N THR A 40 -27.81 17.74 14.37
CA THR A 40 -28.99 18.63 14.40
C THR A 40 -30.22 17.78 14.74
N ALA A 41 -30.36 17.40 16.00
CA ALA A 41 -31.70 17.23 16.54
C ALA A 41 -32.29 18.65 16.64
N LYS A 42 -33.30 18.96 15.81
CA LYS A 42 -34.01 20.24 15.92
C LYS A 42 -34.62 20.31 17.32
N PRO A 43 -34.29 21.33 18.13
CA PRO A 43 -34.92 21.47 19.43
C PRO A 43 -36.42 21.70 19.24
N PRO A 44 -37.28 21.10 20.08
CA PRO A 44 -38.74 21.22 19.97
C PRO A 44 -39.22 22.68 20.16
N CYS A 45 -38.44 23.54 20.84
CA CYS A 45 -38.76 24.96 21.06
C CYS A 45 -37.49 25.84 20.99
N PRO A 46 -37.60 27.11 20.53
CA PRO A 46 -36.48 28.06 20.45
C PRO A 46 -35.89 28.41 21.83
N GLU A 47 -36.67 28.30 22.90
CA GLU A 47 -36.25 28.65 24.26
C GLU A 47 -35.62 27.48 25.04
N TRP A 48 -35.69 26.26 24.50
CA TRP A 48 -35.19 25.03 25.13
C TRP A 48 -33.68 25.12 25.42
N ASN A 49 -32.90 25.71 24.51
CA ASN A 49 -31.44 25.82 24.63
C ASN A 49 -30.97 27.03 25.46
N SER A 50 -31.85 27.95 25.82
CA SER A 50 -31.47 29.21 26.50
C SER A 50 -31.32 29.06 28.01
N LYS A 51 -31.98 28.05 28.61
CA LYS A 51 -31.99 27.84 30.07
C LYS A 51 -30.90 26.90 30.55
N ASP A 52 -30.34 26.07 29.69
CA ASP A 52 -29.23 25.19 30.06
C ASP A 52 -27.90 25.94 30.08
N GLU A 53 -27.37 26.21 31.28
CA GLU A 53 -25.99 26.65 31.47
C GLU A 53 -24.98 25.72 30.75
N GLN A 54 -25.32 24.44 30.59
CA GLN A 54 -24.51 23.45 29.89
C GLN A 54 -24.38 23.78 28.38
N VAL A 55 -25.44 24.29 27.74
CA VAL A 55 -25.42 24.70 26.32
C VAL A 55 -24.60 25.98 26.13
N LYS A 56 -24.68 26.92 27.08
CA LYS A 56 -23.84 28.14 27.07
C LYS A 56 -22.36 27.81 27.26
N LYS A 57 -22.04 26.91 28.19
CA LYS A 57 -20.66 26.43 28.43
C LYS A 57 -20.11 25.61 27.26
N ALA A 58 -20.95 24.81 26.59
CA ALA A 58 -20.58 24.07 25.38
C ALA A 58 -20.32 25.00 24.17
N LYS A 59 -21.14 26.03 23.97
CA LYS A 59 -20.89 27.06 22.94
C LYS A 59 -19.64 27.88 23.20
N GLN A 60 -19.34 28.20 24.46
CA GLN A 60 -18.11 28.93 24.83
C GLN A 60 -16.84 28.07 24.73
N LYS A 61 -16.95 26.74 24.84
CA LYS A 61 -15.86 25.77 24.65
C LYS A 61 -15.76 25.22 23.22
N ALA A 62 -16.39 25.87 22.23
CA ALA A 62 -16.16 25.57 20.82
C ALA A 62 -14.73 25.97 20.45
N SER A 63 -13.78 25.09 20.78
CA SER A 63 -12.36 25.27 20.54
C SER A 63 -12.14 25.49 19.04
N PRO A 64 -11.29 26.44 18.64
CA PRO A 64 -10.99 26.66 17.23
C PRO A 64 -10.22 25.43 16.74
N ILE A 65 -10.82 24.67 15.82
CA ILE A 65 -10.20 23.55 15.09
C ILE A 65 -9.62 22.50 16.06
N SER A 66 -10.39 21.44 16.31
CA SER A 66 -9.90 20.33 17.16
C SER A 66 -8.57 19.79 16.62
N LEU A 67 -7.60 19.56 17.51
CA LEU A 67 -6.28 19.03 17.17
C LEU A 67 -6.38 17.72 16.36
N SER A 68 -7.48 16.97 16.53
CA SER A 68 -7.85 15.82 15.72
C SER A 68 -8.01 16.13 14.23
N HIS A 69 -8.59 17.27 13.84
CA HIS A 69 -8.69 17.66 12.42
C HIS A 69 -7.33 18.00 11.82
N VAL A 70 -6.43 18.59 12.61
CA VAL A 70 -5.04 18.86 12.20
C VAL A 70 -4.29 17.55 12.00
N CYS A 71 -4.38 16.61 12.95
CA CYS A 71 -3.79 15.28 12.81
C CYS A 71 -4.34 14.52 11.60
N LEU A 72 -5.65 14.63 11.34
CA LEU A 72 -6.28 14.00 10.20
C LEU A 72 -5.76 14.58 8.87
N ALA A 73 -5.66 15.91 8.77
CA ALA A 73 -5.10 16.58 7.60
C ALA A 73 -3.63 16.19 7.37
N LEU A 74 -2.85 16.08 8.44
CA LEU A 74 -1.44 15.67 8.38
C LEU A 74 -1.30 14.21 7.92
N GLY A 75 -2.19 13.31 8.37
CA GLY A 75 -2.24 11.93 7.91
C GLY A 75 -2.57 11.80 6.42
N TRP A 76 -3.51 12.62 5.92
CA TRP A 76 -3.81 12.68 4.48
C TRP A 76 -2.65 13.27 3.66
N ALA A 77 -1.95 14.28 4.18
CA ALA A 77 -0.76 14.82 3.54
C ALA A 77 0.36 13.77 3.45
N LEU A 78 0.59 13.00 4.52
CA LEU A 78 1.55 11.90 4.52
C LEU A 78 1.15 10.80 3.53
N LEU A 79 -0.13 10.45 3.48
CA LEU A 79 -0.66 9.47 2.52
C LEU A 79 -0.43 9.93 1.07
N ALA A 80 -0.68 11.20 0.76
CA ALA A 80 -0.40 11.78 -0.54
C ALA A 80 1.10 11.75 -0.88
N TYR A 81 1.97 12.03 0.09
CA TYR A 81 3.41 11.94 -0.08
C TYR A 81 3.86 10.50 -0.39
N VAL A 82 3.38 9.51 0.37
CA VAL A 82 3.69 8.09 0.13
C VAL A 82 3.17 7.64 -1.24
N ALA A 83 1.95 8.03 -1.63
CA ALA A 83 1.39 7.73 -2.94
C ALA A 83 2.20 8.35 -4.09
N TYR A 84 2.67 9.59 -3.91
CA TYR A 84 3.56 10.26 -4.85
C TYR A 84 4.85 9.46 -5.00
N ARG A 85 5.51 9.09 -3.90
CA ARG A 85 6.73 8.26 -3.93
C ARG A 85 6.49 6.89 -4.58
N ALA A 86 5.38 6.23 -4.29
CA ALA A 86 5.00 4.94 -4.88
C ALA A 86 4.83 5.03 -6.40
N SER A 87 4.41 6.17 -6.94
CA SER A 87 4.24 6.38 -8.38
C SER A 87 5.57 6.48 -9.14
N PHE A 88 6.68 6.80 -8.47
CA PHE A 88 8.02 6.79 -9.06
C PHE A 88 8.70 5.42 -8.99
N VAL A 89 8.11 4.46 -8.28
CA VAL A 89 8.57 3.08 -8.31
C VAL A 89 8.39 2.60 -9.73
N LYS A 90 9.50 2.52 -10.47
CA LYS A 90 9.50 1.97 -11.81
C LYS A 90 8.88 0.59 -11.71
N ALA A 91 7.89 0.31 -12.55
CA ALA A 91 7.40 -1.04 -12.79
C ALA A 91 8.53 -1.84 -13.47
N SER A 92 9.60 -2.12 -12.75
CA SER A 92 10.62 -3.10 -13.13
C SER A 92 10.15 -4.52 -12.87
N SER A 93 8.85 -4.71 -12.58
CA SER A 93 8.11 -5.87 -13.06
C SER A 93 7.99 -5.77 -14.59
N GLY A 94 9.13 -5.68 -15.29
CA GLY A 94 9.16 -6.11 -16.68
C GLY A 94 8.55 -7.50 -16.66
N THR A 95 7.47 -7.67 -17.42
CA THR A 95 6.83 -8.97 -17.65
C THR A 95 7.94 -10.00 -17.74
N TYR A 96 8.09 -10.82 -16.70
CA TYR A 96 9.14 -11.82 -16.68
C TYR A 96 8.78 -12.79 -17.78
N ASP A 97 9.46 -12.66 -18.91
CA ASP A 97 9.28 -13.53 -20.03
C ASP A 97 10.19 -14.74 -19.81
N PRO A 98 9.66 -15.91 -19.40
CA PRO A 98 10.50 -17.09 -19.16
C PRO A 98 11.26 -17.54 -20.41
N PHE A 99 10.85 -17.10 -21.60
CA PHE A 99 11.51 -17.40 -22.87
C PHE A 99 12.72 -16.50 -23.15
N THR A 100 12.83 -15.33 -22.51
CA THR A 100 14.04 -14.49 -22.63
C THR A 100 15.29 -15.19 -22.10
N ILE A 101 15.17 -16.00 -21.04
CA ILE A 101 16.27 -16.80 -20.48
C ILE A 101 16.67 -17.94 -21.43
N LEU A 102 15.72 -18.41 -22.24
CA LEU A 102 15.95 -19.42 -23.27
C LEU A 102 16.45 -18.81 -24.60
N GLY A 103 16.42 -17.48 -24.74
CA GLY A 103 16.70 -16.76 -25.98
C GLY A 103 15.66 -17.02 -27.08
N LEU A 104 14.44 -17.40 -26.70
CA LEU A 104 13.36 -17.74 -27.62
C LEU A 104 12.31 -16.62 -27.64
N ASN A 105 11.71 -16.37 -28.80
CA ASN A 105 10.63 -15.39 -28.95
C ASN A 105 9.34 -15.96 -28.32
N PRO A 106 8.56 -15.19 -27.55
CA PRO A 106 7.24 -15.60 -27.07
C PRO A 106 6.34 -15.98 -28.25
N GLY A 107 6.13 -17.29 -28.45
CA GLY A 107 5.43 -17.87 -29.61
C GLY A 107 6.20 -18.95 -30.38
N SER A 108 7.41 -19.33 -29.94
CA SER A 108 8.16 -20.42 -30.57
C SER A 108 7.47 -21.79 -30.43
N ASP A 109 7.52 -22.62 -31.48
CA ASP A 109 6.97 -23.99 -31.51
C ASP A 109 7.45 -24.83 -30.31
N GLU A 110 6.52 -25.58 -29.69
CA GLU A 110 6.73 -26.36 -28.47
C GLU A 110 7.89 -27.37 -28.61
N LYS A 111 8.11 -27.88 -29.84
CA LYS A 111 9.23 -28.77 -30.16
C LYS A 111 10.58 -28.07 -29.99
N SER A 112 10.67 -26.78 -30.31
CA SER A 112 11.91 -25.99 -30.17
C SER A 112 12.25 -25.75 -28.70
N ILE A 113 11.24 -25.45 -27.86
CA ILE A 113 11.37 -25.26 -26.41
C ILE A 113 11.89 -26.55 -25.75
N LYS A 114 11.25 -27.69 -26.05
CA LYS A 114 11.68 -29.01 -25.53
C LYS A 114 13.10 -29.38 -25.95
N ARG A 115 13.49 -29.08 -27.20
CA ARG A 115 14.84 -29.34 -27.71
C ARG A 115 15.90 -28.46 -27.03
N HIS A 116 15.60 -27.17 -26.82
CA HIS A 116 16.48 -26.23 -26.12
C HIS A 116 16.67 -26.62 -24.66
N PHE A 117 15.58 -26.94 -23.94
CA PHE A 117 15.64 -27.39 -22.56
C PHE A 117 16.47 -28.67 -22.41
N LYS A 118 16.24 -29.68 -23.27
CA LYS A 118 17.00 -30.95 -23.23
C LYS A 118 18.50 -30.73 -23.43
N ARG A 119 18.90 -29.80 -24.31
CA ARG A 119 20.31 -29.45 -24.54
C ARG A 119 20.93 -28.74 -23.34
N LEU A 120 20.21 -27.79 -22.73
CA LEU A 120 20.65 -27.08 -21.53
C LEU A 120 20.83 -28.04 -20.35
N SER A 121 19.88 -28.95 -20.11
CA SER A 121 19.96 -29.92 -19.03
C SER A 121 21.16 -30.87 -19.17
N LEU A 122 21.48 -31.32 -20.39
CA LEU A 122 22.67 -32.16 -20.64
C LEU A 122 23.98 -31.40 -20.43
N LYS A 123 24.03 -30.11 -20.79
CA LYS A 123 25.22 -29.28 -20.57
C LYS A 123 25.42 -29.02 -19.08
N LEU A 124 24.34 -28.73 -18.34
CA LEU A 124 24.40 -28.44 -16.90
C LEU A 124 24.74 -29.69 -16.07
N SER A 125 24.22 -30.86 -16.47
CA SER A 125 24.60 -32.13 -15.83
C SER A 125 26.05 -32.52 -16.12
N ALA A 126 26.54 -32.32 -17.36
CA ALA A 126 27.93 -32.58 -17.72
C ALA A 126 28.91 -31.62 -17.04
N GLN A 127 28.52 -30.34 -16.89
CA GLN A 127 29.35 -29.32 -16.25
C GLN A 127 29.48 -29.53 -14.74
N ASN A 128 28.40 -29.97 -14.07
CA ASN A 128 28.45 -30.38 -12.67
C ASN A 128 29.38 -31.58 -12.42
N PHE A 129 29.50 -32.49 -13.38
CA PHE A 129 30.39 -33.65 -13.26
C PHE A 129 31.89 -33.27 -13.29
N GLN A 130 32.26 -32.23 -14.06
CA GLN A 130 33.64 -31.72 -14.13
C GLN A 130 34.10 -30.99 -12.86
N LEU A 131 33.18 -30.46 -12.06
CA LEU A 131 33.51 -29.76 -10.80
C LEU A 131 33.69 -30.71 -9.61
N ILE A 132 33.29 -31.98 -9.74
CA ILE A 132 33.34 -32.98 -8.67
C ILE A 132 34.60 -33.85 -8.74
N HIS A 133 35.32 -33.83 -9.87
CA HIS A 133 36.59 -34.53 -10.06
C HIS A 133 37.70 -33.55 -10.49
N PRO A 134 38.54 -33.04 -9.56
CA PRO A 134 39.80 -32.38 -9.90
C PRO A 134 40.83 -33.36 -10.48
#